data_AF-A0A7W8RV30-F1
#
_entry.id   AF-A0A7W8RV30-F1
#
_cell.length_a   1.000
_cell.length_b   1.000
_cell.length_c   1.000
_cell.angle_alpha   90.00
_cell.angle_beta   90.00
_cell.angle_gamma   90.00
#
_symmetry.space_group_name_H-M   'P 1'
#
loop_
_entity.id
_entity.type
_entity.pdbx_description
1 polymer ?
#
loop_
_entity_poly.entity_id
_entity_poly.type
_entity_poly.pdbx_seq_one_letter_code
_entity_poly.pdbx_strand_id
1 'polypeptide(L)'
;MALHAKAKAEAGYRFYALYDKIHREDVLAHAYARCRSNKGAPGVDRQDFTEVETYGVSKWLGELALALSRETYRPDPIRRVFIPKANGKLRPLGISTLRDRVCMTAAMLVLEPIFEADPPPEQYAYRPAACAAAAAASAAVTAGDTIAG
;
A
#
# COMPACT_ATOMS: atom_id res chain seq x y z
N MET A 1 7.47 14.26 -4.88
CA MET A 1 8.34 15.28 -4.25
C MET A 1 7.58 16.47 -3.67
N ALA A 2 6.50 16.99 -4.29
CA ALA A 2 5.77 18.15 -3.75
C ALA A 2 4.98 17.90 -2.44
N LEU A 3 4.34 16.73 -2.28
CA LEU A 3 3.56 16.39 -1.08
C LEU A 3 4.43 16.27 0.18
N HIS A 4 5.54 15.54 0.08
CA HIS A 4 6.48 15.34 1.19
C HIS A 4 7.11 16.66 1.66
N ALA A 5 7.57 17.49 0.71
CA ALA A 5 8.15 18.80 1.03
C ALA A 5 7.15 19.71 1.74
N LYS A 6 5.88 19.69 1.32
CA LYS A 6 4.82 20.49 1.94
C LYS A 6 4.42 19.97 3.32
N ALA A 7 4.31 18.66 3.49
CA ALA A 7 4.04 18.05 4.80
C ALA A 7 5.15 18.37 5.82
N LYS A 8 6.41 18.35 5.39
CA LYS A 8 7.56 18.69 6.24
C LYS A 8 7.64 20.18 6.60
N ALA A 9 7.22 21.06 5.70
CA ALA A 9 7.27 22.51 5.91
C ALA A 9 6.10 23.02 6.77
N GLU A 10 4.91 22.41 6.67
CA GLU A 10 3.68 22.86 7.32
C GLU A 10 2.96 21.69 8.00
N ALA A 11 3.37 21.33 9.22
CA ALA A 11 2.79 20.19 9.96
C ALA A 11 1.28 20.31 10.22
N GLY A 12 0.72 21.54 10.24
CA GLY A 12 -0.71 21.80 10.41
C GLY A 12 -1.54 21.81 9.11
N TYR A 13 -0.93 21.59 7.94
CA TYR A 13 -1.61 21.72 6.66
C TYR A 13 -2.60 20.58 6.39
N ARG A 14 -3.86 20.93 6.11
CA ARG A 14 -4.89 19.97 5.69
C ARG A 14 -4.84 19.75 4.18
N PHE A 15 -4.56 18.52 3.77
CA PHE A 15 -4.61 18.12 2.36
C PHE A 15 -6.05 17.78 1.95
N TYR A 16 -6.73 18.73 1.30
CA TYR A 16 -8.13 18.55 0.85
C TYR A 16 -8.29 17.80 -0.49
N ALA A 17 -7.24 17.79 -1.32
CA ALA A 17 -7.21 17.16 -2.64
C ALA A 17 -6.24 15.97 -2.65
N LEU A 18 -6.63 14.89 -1.96
CA LEU A 18 -5.90 13.61 -2.01
C LEU A 18 -6.65 12.56 -2.82
N TYR A 19 -7.98 12.54 -2.72
CA TYR A 19 -8.80 11.54 -3.40
C TYR A 19 -8.75 11.69 -4.93
N ASP A 20 -8.68 12.93 -5.43
CA ASP A 20 -8.49 13.26 -6.85
C ASP A 20 -7.18 12.67 -7.40
N LYS A 21 -6.14 12.58 -6.55
CA LYS A 21 -4.84 12.02 -6.93
C LYS A 21 -4.86 10.50 -7.04
N ILE A 22 -5.69 9.82 -6.25
CA ILE A 22 -5.78 8.36 -6.24
C ILE A 22 -6.28 7.83 -7.59
N HIS A 23 -7.24 8.53 -8.20
CA HIS A 23 -7.84 8.12 -9.47
C HIS A 23 -7.17 8.76 -10.70
N ARG A 24 -5.98 9.35 -10.57
CA ARG A 24 -5.20 9.81 -11.73
C ARG A 24 -4.62 8.62 -12.49
N GLU A 25 -4.62 8.73 -13.81
CA GLU A 25 -4.15 7.67 -14.70
C GLU A 25 -2.69 7.28 -14.44
N ASP A 26 -1.79 8.26 -14.24
CA ASP A 26 -0.38 8.01 -13.95
C ASP A 26 -0.16 7.29 -12.62
N VAL A 27 -0.95 7.64 -11.61
CA VAL A 27 -0.92 6.99 -10.28
C VAL A 27 -1.43 5.55 -10.38
N LEU A 28 -2.56 5.33 -11.05
CA LEU A 28 -3.14 4.00 -11.24
C LEU A 28 -2.25 3.10 -12.10
N ALA A 29 -1.61 3.64 -13.14
CA ALA A 29 -0.64 2.92 -13.95
C ALA A 29 0.59 2.50 -13.14
N HIS A 30 1.13 3.40 -12.31
CA HIS A 30 2.25 3.07 -11.44
C HIS A 30 1.86 2.03 -10.36
N ALA A 31 0.66 2.16 -9.80
CA ALA A 31 0.11 1.20 -8.85
C ALA A 31 -0.06 -0.19 -9.48
N TYR A 32 -0.57 -0.26 -10.71
CA TYR A 32 -0.66 -1.50 -11.48
C TYR A 32 0.71 -2.15 -11.71
N ALA A 33 1.71 -1.37 -12.10
CA ALA A 33 3.08 -1.86 -12.29
C ALA A 33 3.68 -2.43 -10.99
N ARG A 34 3.46 -1.77 -9.84
CA ARG A 34 3.88 -2.29 -8.53
C ARG A 34 3.16 -3.59 -8.17
N CYS A 35 1.85 -3.66 -8.38
CA CYS A 35 1.07 -4.89 -8.18
C CYS A 35 1.61 -6.04 -9.03
N ARG A 36 1.95 -5.77 -10.30
CA ARG A 36 2.51 -6.76 -11.23
C ARG A 36 3.87 -7.28 -10.75
N SER A 37 4.73 -6.38 -10.28
CA SER A 37 6.05 -6.76 -9.73
C SER A 37 5.93 -7.62 -8.47
N ASN A 38 4.98 -7.30 -7.59
CA ASN A 38 4.69 -8.06 -6.38
C ASN A 38 4.05 -9.43 -6.65
N LYS A 39 3.56 -9.65 -7.88
CA LYS A 39 2.81 -10.85 -8.29
C LYS A 39 1.61 -11.07 -7.34
N GLY A 40 1.23 -12.31 -7.12
CA GLY A 40 0.16 -12.69 -6.20
C GLY A 40 -1.01 -13.35 -6.90
N ALA A 41 -1.67 -14.23 -6.16
CA ALA A 41 -2.82 -14.98 -6.64
C ALA A 41 -4.03 -14.07 -6.86
N PRO A 42 -4.96 -14.46 -7.74
CA PRO A 42 -6.16 -13.69 -7.98
C PRO A 42 -7.16 -13.82 -6.81
N GLY A 43 -8.00 -12.79 -6.67
CA GLY A 43 -9.00 -12.67 -5.63
C GLY A 43 -10.22 -13.55 -5.87
N VAL A 44 -11.37 -13.12 -5.34
CA VAL A 44 -12.66 -13.80 -5.51
C VAL A 44 -13.15 -13.80 -6.96
N ASP A 45 -12.84 -12.72 -7.69
CA ASP A 45 -13.14 -12.51 -9.11
C ASP A 45 -12.33 -13.39 -10.06
N ARG A 46 -11.26 -14.02 -9.54
CA ARG A 46 -10.30 -14.86 -10.27
C ARG A 46 -9.53 -14.14 -11.39
N GLN A 47 -9.72 -12.84 -11.57
CA GLN A 47 -9.04 -12.05 -12.59
C GLN A 47 -7.54 -11.97 -12.31
N ASP A 48 -6.73 -12.40 -13.28
CA ASP A 48 -5.28 -12.28 -13.25
C ASP A 48 -4.73 -11.18 -14.18
N PHE A 49 -3.41 -10.99 -14.16
CA PHE A 49 -2.75 -9.97 -14.98
C PHE A 49 -2.86 -10.26 -16.49
N THR A 50 -2.90 -11.53 -16.89
CA THR A 50 -3.01 -11.94 -18.30
C THR A 50 -4.37 -11.55 -18.86
N GLU A 51 -5.43 -11.74 -18.07
CA GLU A 51 -6.79 -11.34 -18.44
C GLU A 51 -6.89 -9.81 -18.58
N VAL A 52 -6.29 -9.04 -17.67
CA VAL A 52 -6.26 -7.57 -17.77
C VAL A 52 -5.45 -7.09 -18.98
N GLU A 53 -4.31 -7.72 -19.26
CA GLU A 53 -3.49 -7.40 -20.43
C GLU A 53 -4.22 -7.69 -21.75
N THR A 54 -4.94 -8.81 -21.81
CA THR A 54 -5.78 -9.19 -22.96
C THR A 54 -6.95 -8.24 -23.15
N TYR A 55 -7.61 -7.83 -22.06
CA TYR A 55 -8.71 -6.88 -22.10
C TYR A 55 -8.27 -5.46 -22.46
N GLY A 56 -7.02 -5.12 -22.15
CA GLY A 56 -6.42 -3.82 -22.37
C GLY A 56 -6.26 -3.04 -21.06
N VAL A 57 -5.02 -2.90 -20.61
CA VAL A 57 -4.66 -2.26 -19.33
C VAL A 57 -5.21 -0.84 -19.22
N SER A 58 -5.05 -0.01 -20.26
CA SER A 58 -5.54 1.38 -20.25
C SER A 58 -7.06 1.47 -20.09
N LYS A 59 -7.80 0.59 -20.77
CA LYS A 59 -9.27 0.53 -20.66
C LYS A 59 -9.69 0.13 -19.24
N TRP A 60 -9.07 -0.94 -18.73
CA TRP A 60 -9.34 -1.44 -17.39
C TRP A 60 -9.04 -0.40 -16.30
N LEU A 61 -7.90 0.30 -16.40
CA LEU A 61 -7.54 1.38 -15.48
C LEU A 61 -8.50 2.58 -15.61
N GLY A 62 -8.95 2.90 -16.83
CA GLY A 62 -9.94 3.95 -17.08
C GLY A 62 -11.29 3.66 -16.41
N GLU A 63 -11.75 2.41 -16.45
CA GLU A 63 -12.97 1.98 -15.75
C GLU A 63 -12.83 2.09 -14.22
N LEU A 64 -11.66 1.72 -13.67
CA LEU A 64 -11.36 1.90 -12.25
C LEU A 64 -11.31 3.38 -11.88
N ALA A 65 -10.62 4.21 -12.66
CA ALA A 65 -10.53 5.65 -12.46
C ALA A 65 -11.92 6.31 -12.46
N LEU A 66 -12.79 5.91 -13.39
CA LEU A 66 -14.16 6.40 -13.49
C LEU A 66 -15.01 5.98 -12.29
N ALA A 67 -14.86 4.74 -11.82
CA ALA A 67 -15.58 4.26 -10.64
C ALA A 67 -15.14 4.99 -9.36
N LEU A 68 -13.85 5.29 -9.23
CA LEU A 68 -13.32 6.07 -8.11
C LEU A 68 -13.78 7.52 -8.16
N SER A 69 -13.69 8.18 -9.32
CA SER A 69 -14.09 9.59 -9.47
C SER A 69 -15.59 9.82 -9.30
N ARG A 70 -16.42 8.80 -9.59
CA ARG A 70 -17.87 8.82 -9.35
C ARG A 70 -18.28 8.29 -7.98
N GLU A 71 -17.32 7.91 -7.14
CA GLU A 71 -17.56 7.31 -5.81
C GLU A 71 -18.43 6.04 -5.83
N THR A 72 -18.48 5.36 -6.99
CA THR A 72 -19.22 4.11 -7.19
C THR A 72 -18.35 2.87 -6.96
N TYR A 73 -17.05 3.05 -6.73
CA TYR A 73 -16.17 1.96 -6.34
C TYR A 73 -16.65 1.27 -5.05
N ARG A 74 -16.68 -0.06 -5.08
CA ARG A 74 -17.01 -0.93 -3.96
C ARG A 74 -15.96 -2.04 -3.90
N PRO A 75 -15.23 -2.19 -2.79
CA PRO A 75 -14.27 -3.28 -2.62
C PRO A 75 -14.96 -4.64 -2.65
N ASP A 76 -14.28 -5.62 -3.23
CA ASP A 76 -14.76 -6.99 -3.31
C ASP A 76 -14.42 -7.79 -2.04
N PRO A 77 -15.16 -8.86 -1.74
CA PRO A 77 -14.84 -9.71 -0.61
C PRO A 77 -13.48 -10.39 -0.77
N ILE A 78 -12.72 -10.46 0.33
CA ILE A 78 -11.39 -11.07 0.36
C ILE A 78 -11.50 -12.59 0.22
N ARG A 79 -10.75 -13.18 -0.71
CA ARG A 79 -10.65 -14.62 -0.88
C ARG A 79 -9.72 -15.21 0.19
N ARG A 80 -10.23 -16.14 1.00
CA ARG A 80 -9.42 -16.87 1.98
C ARG A 80 -8.74 -18.08 1.34
N VAL A 81 -7.42 -18.19 1.53
CA VAL A 81 -6.63 -19.38 1.22
C VAL A 81 -5.85 -19.83 2.45
N PHE A 82 -5.56 -21.12 2.54
CA PHE A 82 -4.83 -21.69 3.67
C PHE A 82 -3.44 -22.14 3.21
N ILE A 83 -2.40 -21.57 3.81
CA ILE A 83 -1.01 -21.96 3.55
C ILE A 83 -0.55 -22.89 4.68
N PRO A 84 -0.06 -24.11 4.37
CA PRO A 84 0.44 -25.03 5.38
C PRO A 84 1.71 -24.48 6.03
N LYS A 85 1.81 -24.57 7.35
CA LYS A 85 3.06 -24.35 8.09
C LYS A 85 3.82 -25.68 8.23
N ALA A 86 5.12 -25.57 8.49
CA ALA A 86 5.98 -26.72 8.82
C ALA A 86 5.51 -27.53 10.04
N ASN A 87 4.71 -26.92 10.94
CA ASN A 87 4.16 -27.57 12.13
C ASN A 87 2.74 -28.14 11.96
N GLY A 88 2.27 -28.31 10.72
CA GLY A 88 0.95 -28.88 10.40
C GLY A 88 -0.24 -27.95 10.62
N LYS A 89 -0.04 -26.76 11.21
CA LYS A 89 -1.09 -25.74 11.33
C LYS A 89 -1.24 -24.95 10.04
N LEU A 90 -2.44 -24.44 9.76
CA LEU A 90 -2.71 -23.60 8.60
C LEU A 90 -2.58 -22.11 8.95
N ARG A 91 -1.99 -21.32 8.05
CA ARG A 91 -2.05 -19.85 8.09
C ARG A 91 -3.14 -19.39 7.13
N PRO A 92 -4.23 -18.78 7.61
CA PRO A 92 -5.17 -18.13 6.71
C PRO A 92 -4.49 -16.91 6.07
N LEU A 93 -4.63 -16.79 4.75
CA LEU A 93 -4.21 -15.63 3.98
C LEU A 93 -5.43 -15.09 3.24
N GLY A 94 -5.64 -13.78 3.35
CA GLY A 94 -6.63 -13.06 2.57
C GLY A 94 -6.00 -12.56 1.28
N ILE A 95 -6.63 -12.86 0.15
CA ILE A 95 -6.24 -12.37 -1.17
C ILE A 95 -7.34 -11.45 -1.69
N SER A 96 -7.01 -10.17 -1.85
CA SER A 96 -7.89 -9.18 -2.49
C SER A 96 -7.86 -9.32 -4.01
N THR A 97 -8.88 -8.81 -4.69
CA THR A 97 -8.93 -8.75 -6.16
C THR A 97 -7.80 -7.89 -6.71
N LEU A 98 -7.48 -8.05 -7.99
CA LEU A 98 -6.46 -7.21 -8.63
C LEU A 98 -6.88 -5.73 -8.60
N ARG A 99 -8.16 -5.47 -8.84
CA ARG A 99 -8.77 -4.13 -8.75
C ARG A 99 -8.52 -3.47 -7.40
N ASP A 100 -8.80 -4.20 -6.31
CA ASP A 100 -8.64 -3.68 -4.96
C ASP A 100 -7.17 -3.46 -4.59
N ARG A 101 -6.28 -4.35 -5.03
CA ARG A 101 -4.83 -4.19 -4.81
C ARG A 101 -4.29 -2.96 -5.51
N VAL A 102 -4.73 -2.67 -6.74
CA VAL A 102 -4.35 -1.46 -7.47
C VAL A 102 -4.87 -0.21 -6.76
N CYS A 103 -6.14 -0.20 -6.34
CA CYS A 103 -6.73 0.91 -5.59
C CYS A 103 -5.97 1.19 -4.27
N MET A 104 -5.70 0.13 -3.49
CA MET A 104 -4.94 0.23 -2.24
C MET A 104 -3.51 0.73 -2.47
N THR A 105 -2.83 0.24 -3.51
CA THR A 105 -1.48 0.69 -3.86
C THR A 105 -1.47 2.14 -4.32
N ALA A 106 -2.48 2.58 -5.08
CA ALA A 106 -2.64 3.98 -5.47
C ALA A 106 -2.85 4.89 -4.25
N ALA A 107 -3.69 4.48 -3.30
CA ALA A 107 -3.86 5.20 -2.03
C ALA A 107 -2.55 5.26 -1.24
N MET A 108 -1.81 4.15 -1.16
CA MET A 108 -0.49 4.11 -0.50
C MET A 108 0.47 5.12 -1.15
N LEU A 109 0.58 5.14 -2.48
CA LEU A 109 1.47 6.07 -3.20
C LEU A 109 1.19 7.55 -2.91
N VAL A 110 -0.08 7.90 -2.69
CA VAL A 110 -0.51 9.27 -2.40
C VAL A 110 -0.28 9.63 -0.93
N LEU A 111 -0.50 8.68 -0.02
CA LEU A 111 -0.46 8.89 1.44
C LEU A 111 0.95 8.75 2.04
N GLU A 112 1.74 7.80 1.54
CA GLU A 112 3.09 7.49 2.05
C GLU A 112 3.98 8.73 2.15
N PRO A 113 4.06 9.65 1.16
CA PRO A 113 4.88 10.85 1.27
C PRO A 113 4.48 11.81 2.42
N ILE A 114 3.22 11.76 2.85
CA ILE A 114 2.68 12.60 3.93
C ILE A 114 3.05 11.97 5.28
N PHE A 115 2.83 10.66 5.43
CA PHE A 115 3.13 9.95 6.68
C PHE A 115 4.64 9.78 6.93
N GLU A 116 5.45 9.66 5.87
CA GLU A 116 6.90 9.60 6.00
C GLU A 116 7.55 10.97 6.29
N ALA A 117 6.78 12.08 6.31
CA ALA A 117 7.32 13.40 6.62
C ALA A 117 7.66 13.58 8.12
N ASP A 118 6.91 12.93 9.01
CA ASP A 118 7.11 12.97 10.46
C ASP A 118 6.73 11.63 11.12
N PRO A 119 7.52 10.56 10.91
CA PRO A 119 7.22 9.25 11.47
C PRO A 119 7.57 9.22 12.97
N PRO A 120 6.78 8.51 13.80
CA PRO A 120 7.15 8.25 15.18
C PRO A 120 8.52 7.56 15.27
N PRO A 121 9.39 7.93 16.23
CA PRO A 121 10.74 7.39 16.34
C PRO A 121 10.78 5.87 16.58
N GLU A 122 9.69 5.29 17.08
CA GLU A 122 9.51 3.87 17.35
C GLU A 122 8.99 3.04 16.16
N GLN A 123 8.62 3.70 15.05
CA GLN A 123 8.04 3.02 13.89
C GLN A 123 9.10 2.60 12.87
N TYR A 124 9.49 1.32 12.97
CA TYR A 124 10.49 0.70 12.07
C TYR A 124 9.90 -0.29 11.07
N ALA A 125 8.73 -0.86 11.34
CA ALA A 125 8.15 -1.87 10.45
C ALA A 125 7.61 -1.25 9.15
N TYR A 126 7.76 -1.96 8.03
CA TYR A 126 7.17 -1.63 6.73
C TYR A 126 7.66 -0.33 6.06
N ARG A 127 8.83 0.19 6.46
CA ARG A 127 9.44 1.36 5.78
C ARG A 127 10.41 0.94 4.67
N PRO A 128 10.52 1.70 3.57
CA PRO A 128 11.41 1.36 2.45
C PRO A 128 12.89 1.16 2.84
N ALA A 129 13.34 1.75 3.94
CA ALA A 129 14.72 1.68 4.44
C ALA A 129 14.88 0.93 5.78
N ALA A 130 13.81 0.38 6.36
CA ALA A 130 13.88 -0.27 7.66
C ALA A 130 13.68 -1.78 7.51
N CYS A 131 14.79 -2.52 7.59
CA CYS A 131 14.74 -3.97 7.77
C CYS A 131 14.52 -4.30 9.26
N ALA A 132 14.05 -5.50 9.56
CA ALA A 132 13.83 -5.96 10.94
C ALA A 132 15.08 -5.81 11.84
N ALA A 133 16.27 -5.81 11.26
CA ALA A 133 17.53 -5.59 11.98
C ALA A 133 17.69 -4.14 12.49
N ALA A 134 17.15 -3.13 11.78
CA ALA A 134 17.19 -1.74 12.22
C ALA A 134 16.35 -1.50 13.48
N ALA A 135 15.24 -2.23 13.62
CA ALA A 135 14.38 -2.18 14.82
C ALA A 135 15.08 -2.77 16.06
N ALA A 136 15.89 -3.83 15.90
CA ALA A 136 16.62 -4.45 16.99
C ALA A 136 17.77 -3.57 17.52
N ALA A 137 18.38 -2.77 16.64
CA ALA A 137 19.50 -1.89 17.01
C ALA A 137 19.04 -0.66 17.82
N SER A 138 17.87 -0.10 17.55
CA SER A 138 17.33 1.06 18.30
C SER A 138 16.91 0.68 19.73
N ALA A 139 16.31 -0.50 19.92
CA ALA A 139 15.91 -0.99 21.24
C ALA A 139 17.11 -1.21 22.19
N ALA A 140 18.32 -1.41 21.65
CA ALA A 140 19.54 -1.54 22.45
C ALA A 140 20.09 -0.20 22.96
N VAL A 141 19.77 0.92 22.30
CA VAL A 141 20.23 2.26 22.73
C VAL A 141 19.38 2.80 23.88
N THR A 142 18.07 2.52 23.89
CA THR A 142 17.17 3.02 24.96
C THR A 142 17.38 2.30 26.31
N ALA A 143 18.05 1.14 26.31
CA ALA A 143 18.37 0.40 27.54
C ALA A 143 19.65 0.89 28.26
N GLY A 144 20.39 1.84 27.67
CA GLY A 144 21.66 2.34 28.22
C GLY A 144 21.58 3.54 29.16
N ASP A 145 20.46 4.30 29.16
CA ASP A 145 20.40 5.62 29.80
C ASP A 145 19.66 5.64 31.17
N THR A 146 19.52 4.51 31.87
CA THR A 146 18.79 4.47 33.17
C THR A 146 19.64 4.13 34.41
N ILE A 147 20.97 4.25 34.36
CA ILE A 147 21.81 4.09 35.56
C ILE A 147 22.96 5.11 35.60
N ALA A 148 22.62 6.35 35.99
CA ALA A 148 23.55 7.27 36.65
C ALA A 148 22.72 8.33 37.42
N GLY A 149 22.43 8.02 38.68
CA GLY A 149 21.79 8.88 39.67
C GLY A 149 21.98 8.28 41.05
#